data_AF-A0A2M7UGZ6-F1
#
_entry.id   AF-A0A2M7UGZ6-F1
#
_cell.length_a   1.000
_cell.length_b   1.000
_cell.length_c   1.000
_cell.angle_alpha   90.00
_cell.angle_beta   90.00
_cell.angle_gamma   90.00
#
_symmetry.space_group_name_H-M   'P 1'
#
loop_
_entity.id
_entity.type
_entity.pdbx_description
1 polymer ?
#
loop_
_entity_poly.entity_id
_entity_poly.type
_entity_poly.pdbx_seq_one_letter_code
_entity_poly.pdbx_strand_id
1 'polypeptide(L)' 'MFLTCNASVPRKKIIKVGGFDTRFEKNILEDTHLAAKLIASGMYVVPILEAAAYHIAHKAPKKQHHEKFKRNF' A
#
# COMPACT_ATOMS: atom_id res chain seq x y z
N MET A 1 7.42 -4.31 -1.53
CA MET A 1 6.43 -3.41 -0.89
C MET A 1 5.80 -2.56 -1.98
N PHE A 2 4.48 -2.37 -1.97
CA PHE A 2 3.75 -1.51 -2.90
C PHE A 2 3.02 -0.46 -2.08
N LEU A 3 3.20 0.81 -2.41
CA LEU A 3 2.59 1.96 -1.72
C LEU A 3 1.63 2.64 -2.70
N THR A 4 0.35 2.78 -2.35
CA THR A 4 -0.65 3.33 -3.27
C THR A 4 -0.61 4.86 -3.34
N CYS A 5 0.07 5.52 -2.40
CA CYS A 5 0.21 6.98 -2.37
C CYS A 5 0.85 7.57 -3.63
N ASN A 6 1.54 6.76 -4.44
CA ASN A 6 2.00 7.10 -5.77
C ASN A 6 2.07 5.85 -6.66
N ALA A 7 0.93 5.44 -7.21
CA ALA A 7 0.82 4.28 -8.09
C ALA A 7 -0.21 4.51 -9.19
N SER A 8 -0.01 3.84 -10.33
CA SER A 8 -0.97 3.81 -11.44
C SER A 8 -1.33 2.37 -11.78
N VAL A 9 -2.63 2.08 -11.89
CA VAL A 9 -3.15 0.74 -12.20
C VAL A 9 -4.33 0.87 -13.16
N PRO A 10 -4.47 0.01 -14.19
CA PRO A 10 -5.66 0.02 -15.04
C PRO A 10 -6.95 -0.18 -14.25
N ARG A 11 -7.93 0.73 -14.43
CA ARG A 11 -9.23 0.68 -13.73
C ARG A 11 -9.90 -0.70 -13.78
N LYS A 12 -9.88 -1.35 -14.95
CA LYS A 12 -10.45 -2.69 -15.15
C LYS A 12 -9.85 -3.75 -14.21
N LYS A 13 -8.56 -3.63 -13.86
CA LYS A 13 -7.87 -4.56 -12.95
C LYS A 13 -8.26 -4.29 -11.51
N ILE A 14 -8.37 -3.02 -11.11
CA ILE A 14 -8.87 -2.62 -9.78
C ILE A 14 -10.28 -3.17 -9.54
N ILE A 15 -11.19 -2.98 -10.51
CA ILE A 15 -12.57 -3.50 -10.43
C ILE A 15 -12.55 -5.04 -10.33
N LYS A 16 -11.75 -5.71 -11.16
CA LYS A 16 -11.66 -7.18 -11.18
C LYS A 16 -11.21 -7.77 -9.84
N VAL A 17 -10.29 -7.13 -9.12
CA VAL A 17 -9.80 -7.61 -7.81
C VAL A 17 -10.61 -7.09 -6.62
N GLY A 18 -11.71 -6.37 -6.87
CA GLY A 18 -12.60 -5.83 -5.84
C GLY A 18 -12.05 -4.61 -5.08
N GLY A 19 -11.08 -3.88 -5.63
CA GLY A 19 -10.59 -2.63 -5.05
C GLY A 19 -9.97 -2.74 -3.66
N PHE A 20 -10.03 -1.68 -2.86
CA PHE A 20 -9.59 -1.68 -1.47
C PHE A 20 -10.58 -2.43 -0.57
N ASP A 21 -10.06 -3.02 0.51
CA ASP A 21 -10.89 -3.70 1.51
C ASP A 21 -11.24 -2.72 2.63
N THR A 22 -12.53 -2.45 2.81
CA THR A 22 -13.03 -1.44 3.77
C THR A 22 -12.99 -1.92 5.22
N ARG A 23 -12.55 -3.15 5.48
CA ARG A 23 -12.38 -3.69 6.84
C ARG A 23 -11.08 -3.23 7.51
N PHE A 24 -10.16 -2.62 6.77
CA PHE A 24 -8.96 -2.01 7.33
C PHE A 24 -9.32 -0.67 7.99
N GLU A 25 -9.23 -0.59 9.32
CA GLU A 25 -9.69 0.59 10.10
C GLU A 25 -8.63 1.70 10.23
N LYS A 26 -7.36 1.33 10.09
CA LYS A 26 -6.22 2.24 10.07
C LYS A 26 -5.51 1.96 8.76
N ASN A 27 -5.05 3.00 8.07
CA ASN A 27 -4.30 2.95 6.80
C ASN A 27 -2.97 2.18 6.97
N ILE A 28 -3.09 0.90 7.30
CA ILE A 28 -2.07 -0.05 7.67
C ILE A 28 -2.40 -1.29 6.83
N LEU A 29 -1.49 -1.60 5.90
CA LEU A 29 -1.50 -2.82 5.07
C LEU A 29 -2.62 -2.92 4.02
N GLU A 30 -3.55 -1.98 3.92
CA GLU A 30 -4.56 -1.91 2.85
C GLU A 30 -3.92 -1.88 1.46
N ASP A 31 -2.82 -1.13 1.31
CA ASP A 31 -2.01 -1.04 0.09
C ASP A 31 -1.37 -2.39 -0.26
N THR A 32 -0.82 -3.05 0.76
CA THR A 32 -0.15 -4.34 0.61
C THR A 32 -1.17 -5.42 0.24
N HIS A 33 -2.35 -5.39 0.86
CA HIS A 33 -3.44 -6.29 0.54
C HIS A 33 -3.94 -6.08 -0.91
N LEU A 34 -4.16 -4.84 -1.34
CA LEU A 34 -4.53 -4.55 -2.73
C LEU A 34 -3.45 -5.02 -3.72
N ALA A 35 -2.17 -4.77 -3.41
CA ALA A 35 -1.06 -5.23 -4.23
C ALA A 35 -1.02 -6.74 -4.37
N ALA A 36 -1.21 -7.47 -3.25
CA ALA A 36 -1.24 -8.93 -3.25
C ALA A 36 -2.35 -9.47 -4.17
N LYS A 37 -3.55 -8.87 -4.13
CA LYS A 37 -4.65 -9.24 -5.04
C LYS A 37 -4.31 -8.97 -6.50
N LEU A 38 -3.68 -7.83 -6.80
CA LEU A 38 -3.25 -7.49 -8.16
C LEU A 38 -2.19 -8.46 -8.67
N ILE A 39 -1.18 -8.78 -7.87
CA ILE A 39 -0.11 -9.73 -8.21
C ILE A 39 -0.70 -11.13 -8.43
N ALA A 40 -1.57 -11.60 -7.54
CA ALA A 40 -2.27 -12.87 -7.70
C ALA A 40 -3.13 -12.92 -8.98
N SER A 41 -3.58 -11.76 -9.50
CA SER A 41 -4.29 -11.65 -10.78
C SER A 41 -3.38 -11.62 -12.03
N GLY A 42 -2.08 -11.82 -11.85
CA GLY A 42 -1.06 -11.80 -12.92
C GLY A 42 -0.51 -10.42 -13.26
N MET A 43 -0.64 -9.43 -12.37
CA MET A 43 -0.01 -8.11 -12.56
C MET A 43 1.41 -8.12 -11.98
N TYR A 44 2.29 -7.33 -12.59
CA TYR A 44 3.63 -7.07 -12.09
C TYR A 44 3.70 -5.68 -11.46
N VAL A 45 4.56 -5.53 -10.45
CA VAL A 45 4.94 -4.23 -9.90
C VAL A 45 6.18 -3.76 -10.65
N VAL A 46 6.07 -2.64 -11.34
CA VAL A 46 7.16 -2.03 -12.11
C VAL A 46 7.48 -0.67 -11.48
N PRO A 47 8.64 -0.49 -10.82
CA PRO A 47 9.05 0.81 -10.33
C PRO A 47 9.48 1.70 -11.49
N ILE A 48 8.98 2.94 -11.53
CA ILE A 48 9.35 3.95 -12.53
C ILE A 48 10.05 5.08 -11.79
N LEU A 49 11.35 5.27 -12.06
CA LEU A 49 12.18 6.25 -11.35
C LEU A 49 11.76 7.69 -11.66
N GLU A 50 11.29 7.92 -12.88
CA GLU A 50 10.81 9.21 -13.36
C GLU A 50 9.45 9.59 -12.76
N ALA A 51 8.70 8.62 -12.22
CA ALA A 51 7.42 8.85 -11.54
C ALA A 51 7.62 9.25 -10.06
N ALA A 52 8.59 10.13 -9.79
CA ALA A 52 8.87 10.60 -8.45
C ALA A 52 7.75 11.53 -7.93
N ALA A 53 7.45 11.46 -6.64
CA ALA A 53 6.52 12.34 -5.96
C ALA A 53 7.11 12.84 -4.63
N TYR A 54 6.81 14.09 -4.29
CA TYR A 54 7.21 14.69 -3.01
C TYR A 54 6.12 14.46 -1.96
N HIS A 55 6.48 13.80 -0.86
CA HIS A 55 5.59 13.63 0.28
C HIS A 55 5.71 14.82 1.23
N ILE A 56 4.60 15.54 1.47
CA ILE A 56 4.59 16.63 2.45
C ILE A 56 4.70 16.03 3.85
N ALA A 57 5.85 16.26 4.49
CA ALA A 57 6.07 15.87 5.86
C ALA A 57 5.27 16.80 6.79
N HIS A 58 4.11 16.33 7.22
CA HIS A 58 3.38 16.97 8.32
C HIS A 58 4.12 16.64 9.63
N LYS A 59 4.33 17.62 10.52
CA LYS A 59 4.82 17.33 11.88
C LYS A 59 3.83 16.40 12.54
N ALA A 60 4.19 15.13 12.73
CA ALA A 60 3.34 14.17 13.40
C ALA A 60 3.01 14.66 14.82
N PRO A 61 1.76 14.56 15.32
CA PRO A 61 1.57 14.51 16.76
C PRO A 61 2.40 13.31 17.28
N LYS A 62 3.19 13.53 18.33
CA LYS A 62 4.08 12.51 18.94
C LYS A 62 3.29 11.27 19.38
N LYS A 63 3.10 10.29 18.50
CA LYS A 63 2.80 8.90 18.86
C LYS A 63 3.51 7.97 17.89
N GLN A 64 4.80 7.72 18.16
CA GLN A 64 5.50 6.56 17.62
C GLN A 64 4.86 5.30 18.20
N HIS A 65 3.96 4.64 17.46
CA HIS A 65 3.66 3.24 17.73
C HIS A 65 4.77 2.38 17.08
N HIS A 66 5.92 2.32 17.74
CA HIS A 66 6.88 1.25 17.49
C HIS A 66 6.35 -0.02 18.18
N GLU A 67 5.42 -0.72 17.55
CA GLU A 67 5.21 -2.11 17.95
C GLU A 67 6.43 -2.91 17.50
N LYS A 68 7.35 -3.12 18.44
CA LYS A 68 8.41 -4.12 18.31
C LYS A 68 7.72 -5.47 18.09
N PHE A 69 7.76 -5.98 16.87
CA PHE A 69 7.52 -7.40 16.60
C PHE A 69 8.54 -8.20 17.42
N LYS A 70 8.19 -8.59 18.64
CA LYS A 70 8.95 -9.57 19.40
C LYS A 70 8.64 -10.93 18.79
N ARG A 71 9.60 -11.48 18.03
CA ARG A 71 9.61 -12.92 17.73
C ARG A 71 9.87 -13.63 19.06
N ASN A 72 8.85 -14.24 19.63
CA ASN A 72 9.03 -15.25 20.66
C ASN A 72 9.49 -16.52 19.94
N PHE A 73 10.78 -16.81 20.03
CA PHE A 73 11.33 -18.15 19.80
C PHE A 73 11.45 -18.86 21.14
#